data_AF-A0A669CNL9-F1
#
_entry.id   AF-A0A669CNL9-F1
#
_cell.length_a   1.000
_cell.length_b   1.000
_cell.length_c   1.000
_cell.angle_alpha   90.00
_cell.angle_beta   90.00
_cell.angle_gamma   90.00
#
_symmetry.space_group_name_H-M   'P 1'
#
loop_
_entity.id
_entity.type
_entity.pdbx_description
1 polymer ?
#
loop_
_entity_poly.entity_id
_entity_poly.type
_entity_poly.pdbx_seq_one_letter_code
_entity_poly.pdbx_strand_id
1 'polypeptide(L)'
;KPRGSRNNTRSPIHFSEQSRFAYAALCGVSLGQLFPGSENSVFREQYLQALVRWLDLDESVMPVMGAFLSGLGFEGSDTFLSTLQMKIFNSCCKFNLNNFNIFWYSGEYDARARVLIRHISCLLRVSPQELEQFEETLGERLREGGEESKEESSRRRKKERGRKLRRYLLIGLATVGGGTVIGVTGGLAAPLVAAGAGAVLGAGGAAALGSVTGIAIMASLFGAAGAGLTGYKMNKCVGAIEEFEFLPLNSGKHLHVTIAVTGWLCSGKYSSFQAPWGSLGECGEQYCLVWESRFLRDLGSAMTSLLDGLVSMVAQEALKYTVLSGIVTALTWPASLLAAASVIDNPWCVCLNRSAEVGKHLAQVLRSRQQGKRPVSLIGFSLGARVIYYCLQELASDQGSEGVVEDVVLLGAPVDGSEKAWERMAKVVAGKIVNGYSRGDWLLGFLYRSSAAQLSVAGLHPINIQDQRIINVDLSSVVSQSLCLKSDEVHLGKLKHS
;
A
#
# COMPACT_ATOMS: atom_id res chain seq x y z
N LYS A 1 -28.95 4.28 55.88
CA LYS A 1 -27.71 3.76 55.23
C LYS A 1 -28.03 2.40 54.61
N PRO A 2 -27.99 2.29 53.28
CA PRO A 2 -27.27 1.16 52.69
C PRO A 2 -26.24 1.64 51.67
N ARG A 3 -25.20 0.82 51.54
CA ARG A 3 -23.93 1.06 50.85
C ARG A 3 -24.14 1.17 49.34
N GLY A 4 -23.57 2.21 48.74
CA GLY A 4 -23.42 2.35 47.30
C GLY A 4 -22.52 1.24 46.75
N SER A 5 -23.12 0.31 46.01
CA SER A 5 -22.42 -0.60 45.11
C SER A 5 -21.91 0.20 43.93
N ARG A 6 -20.63 0.61 43.97
CA ARG A 6 -19.91 1.02 42.75
C ARG A 6 -19.92 -0.17 41.80
N ASN A 7 -20.69 -0.06 40.71
CA ASN A 7 -20.62 -0.99 39.59
C ASN A 7 -19.20 -0.95 39.03
N ASN A 8 -18.42 -1.96 39.42
CA ASN A 8 -17.06 -2.19 38.97
C ASN A 8 -17.15 -2.84 37.57
N THR A 9 -17.43 -2.02 36.55
CA THR A 9 -17.30 -2.42 35.15
C THR A 9 -15.82 -2.60 34.86
N ARG A 10 -15.33 -3.84 35.02
CA ARG A 10 -13.96 -4.22 34.63
C ARG A 10 -13.73 -3.83 33.17
N SER A 11 -12.72 -3.01 32.94
CA SER A 11 -12.21 -2.68 31.60
C SER A 11 -11.95 -3.97 30.80
N PRO A 12 -12.25 -4.02 29.49
CA PRO A 12 -12.04 -5.20 28.63
C PRO A 12 -10.55 -5.55 28.41
N ILE A 13 -9.65 -4.87 29.12
CA ILE A 13 -8.21 -4.92 28.98
C ILE A 13 -7.63 -5.29 30.35
N HIS A 14 -6.93 -6.43 30.43
CA HIS A 14 -6.26 -6.93 31.65
C HIS A 14 -5.02 -6.10 32.08
N PHE A 15 -4.91 -4.85 31.65
CA PHE A 15 -3.78 -3.97 31.97
C PHE A 15 -4.08 -3.07 33.17
N SER A 16 -3.08 -2.88 34.04
CA SER A 16 -3.17 -1.84 35.08
C SER A 16 -3.21 -0.45 34.45
N GLU A 17 -3.78 0.52 35.16
CA GLU A 17 -3.84 1.93 34.72
C GLU A 17 -2.47 2.49 34.31
N GLN A 18 -1.40 2.21 35.07
CA GLN A 18 -0.03 2.56 34.71
C GLN A 18 0.43 1.98 33.36
N SER A 19 0.03 0.75 33.04
CA SER A 19 0.42 0.09 31.79
C SER A 19 -0.38 0.65 30.61
N ARG A 20 -1.67 0.99 30.85
CA ARG A 20 -2.52 1.69 29.87
C ARG A 20 -1.95 3.07 29.55
N PHE A 21 -1.55 3.83 30.57
CA PHE A 21 -0.89 5.12 30.40
C PHE A 21 0.45 4.98 29.65
N ALA A 22 1.32 4.06 30.06
CA ALA A 22 2.60 3.83 29.40
C ALA A 22 2.44 3.46 27.92
N TYR A 23 1.44 2.64 27.59
CA TYR A 23 1.10 2.30 26.21
C TYR A 23 0.61 3.52 25.42
N ALA A 24 -0.31 4.32 25.97
CA ALA A 24 -0.78 5.55 25.35
C ALA A 24 0.37 6.55 25.10
N ALA A 25 1.25 6.71 26.08
CA ALA A 25 2.41 7.59 26.01
C ALA A 25 3.39 7.14 24.91
N LEU A 26 3.69 5.83 24.86
CA LEU A 26 4.56 5.27 23.82
C LEU A 26 3.99 5.48 22.41
N CYS A 27 2.69 5.26 22.23
CA CYS A 27 2.00 5.55 20.97
C CYS A 27 2.01 7.04 20.62
N GLY A 28 1.79 7.92 21.61
CA GLY A 28 1.82 9.37 21.42
C GLY A 28 3.20 9.88 20.95
N VAL A 29 4.27 9.45 21.61
CA VAL A 29 5.65 9.76 21.20
C VAL A 29 5.93 9.20 19.80
N SER A 30 5.58 7.93 19.54
CA SER A 30 5.82 7.29 18.24
C SER A 30 5.07 7.98 17.11
N LEU A 31 3.82 8.40 17.32
CA LEU A 31 3.03 9.17 16.36
C LEU A 31 3.67 10.51 16.01
N GLY A 32 4.20 11.21 17.03
CA GLY A 32 4.93 12.46 16.84
C GLY A 32 6.18 12.28 15.98
N GLN A 33 6.90 11.18 16.16
CA GLN A 33 8.14 10.86 15.45
C GLN A 33 7.92 10.35 14.02
N LEU A 34 6.96 9.45 13.83
CA LEU A 34 6.68 8.83 12.53
C LEU A 34 6.01 9.82 11.57
N PHE A 35 5.18 10.71 12.08
CA PHE A 35 4.35 11.61 11.27
C PHE A 35 4.51 13.09 11.69
N PRO A 36 5.72 13.69 11.61
CA PRO A 36 5.96 15.05 12.09
C PRO A 36 5.27 16.14 11.24
N GLY A 37 4.92 15.81 9.98
CA GLY A 37 4.33 16.74 9.02
C GLY A 37 2.95 17.28 9.45
N SER A 38 2.67 18.54 9.08
CA SER A 38 1.40 19.21 9.35
C SER A 38 0.20 18.51 8.72
N GLU A 39 0.41 17.80 7.61
CA GLU A 39 -0.59 17.00 6.91
C GLU A 39 -1.17 15.87 7.77
N ASN A 40 -0.45 15.44 8.80
CA ASN A 40 -0.85 14.35 9.68
C ASN A 40 -1.36 14.84 11.05
N SER A 41 -1.44 16.15 11.30
CA SER A 41 -1.86 16.69 12.61
C SER A 41 -3.23 16.18 13.03
N VAL A 42 -4.22 16.31 12.14
CA VAL A 42 -5.61 15.87 12.38
C VAL A 42 -5.67 14.37 12.68
N PHE A 43 -4.96 13.56 11.89
CA PHE A 43 -4.89 12.12 12.10
C PHE A 43 -4.29 11.78 13.47
N ARG A 44 -3.14 12.39 13.82
CA ARG A 44 -2.44 12.16 15.08
C ARG A 44 -3.33 12.45 16.30
N GLU A 45 -4.00 13.60 16.30
CA GLU A 45 -4.88 14.02 17.38
C GLU A 45 -6.09 13.09 17.53
N GLN A 46 -6.77 12.79 16.42
CA GLN A 46 -7.94 11.91 16.41
C GLN A 46 -7.57 10.49 16.84
N TYR A 47 -6.45 9.96 16.34
CA TYR A 47 -5.97 8.63 16.69
C TYR A 47 -5.66 8.54 18.18
N LEU A 48 -4.94 9.52 18.72
CA LEU A 48 -4.59 9.56 20.14
C LEU A 48 -5.83 9.68 21.03
N GLN A 49 -6.80 10.52 20.66
CA GLN A 49 -8.05 10.65 21.41
C GLN A 49 -8.84 9.34 21.41
N ALA A 50 -8.94 8.67 20.26
CA ALA A 50 -9.55 7.35 20.16
C ALA A 50 -8.81 6.31 21.00
N LEU A 51 -7.47 6.36 21.03
CA LEU A 51 -6.62 5.47 21.82
C LEU A 51 -6.85 5.66 23.33
N VAL A 52 -6.87 6.91 23.82
CA VAL A 52 -7.09 7.22 25.25
C VAL A 52 -8.46 6.73 25.71
N ARG A 53 -9.50 6.97 24.91
CA ARG A 53 -10.86 6.48 25.18
C ARG A 53 -10.92 4.95 25.16
N TRP A 54 -10.26 4.32 24.19
CA TRP A 54 -10.22 2.87 24.08
C TRP A 54 -9.53 2.22 25.29
N LEU A 55 -8.46 2.85 25.77
CA LEU A 55 -7.75 2.43 26.97
C LEU A 55 -8.52 2.75 28.26
N ASP A 56 -9.68 3.41 28.20
CA ASP A 56 -10.45 3.80 29.38
C ASP A 56 -9.58 4.60 30.37
N LEU A 57 -8.82 5.55 29.83
CA LEU A 57 -8.04 6.53 30.58
C LEU A 57 -8.87 7.81 30.76
N ASP A 58 -8.63 8.52 31.85
CA ASP A 58 -9.30 9.79 32.13
C ASP A 58 -8.86 10.88 31.13
N GLU A 59 -9.79 11.70 30.65
CA GLU A 59 -9.51 12.75 29.66
C GLU A 59 -8.50 13.80 30.18
N SER A 60 -8.25 13.88 31.50
CA SER A 60 -7.18 14.71 32.07
C SER A 60 -5.77 14.34 31.61
N VAL A 61 -5.55 13.14 31.03
CA VAL A 61 -4.24 12.77 30.47
C VAL A 61 -3.99 13.41 29.11
N MET A 62 -5.02 13.92 28.42
CA MET A 62 -4.90 14.44 27.06
C MET A 62 -3.87 15.57 26.88
N PRO A 63 -3.73 16.55 27.78
CA PRO A 63 -2.68 17.57 27.67
C PRO A 63 -1.27 16.97 27.68
N VAL A 64 -1.04 15.93 28.50
CA VAL A 64 0.24 15.22 28.55
C VAL A 64 0.48 14.45 27.26
N MET A 65 -0.56 13.77 26.76
CA MET A 65 -0.47 13.04 25.50
C MET A 65 -0.27 13.98 24.29
N GLY A 66 -0.84 15.18 24.32
CA GLY A 66 -0.60 16.24 23.33
C GLY A 66 0.85 16.75 23.35
N ALA A 67 1.46 16.85 24.54
CA ALA A 67 2.89 17.16 24.66
C ALA A 67 3.75 16.05 24.03
N PHE A 68 3.41 14.78 24.27
CA PHE A 68 4.10 13.64 23.63
C PHE A 68 3.98 13.64 22.11
N LEU A 69 2.77 13.92 21.59
CA LEU A 69 2.54 14.10 20.16
C LEU A 69 3.38 15.21 19.53
N SER A 70 3.67 16.26 20.30
CA SER A 70 4.50 17.39 19.87
C SER A 70 6.00 17.08 19.90
N GLY A 71 6.39 15.85 20.27
CA GLY A 71 7.78 15.40 20.33
C GLY A 71 8.45 15.56 21.70
N LEU A 72 7.71 16.01 22.72
CA LEU A 72 8.22 16.04 24.09
C LEU A 72 8.18 14.64 24.70
N GLY A 73 9.06 14.33 25.65
CA GLY A 73 9.02 13.04 26.36
C GLY A 73 9.61 11.83 25.62
N PHE A 74 10.35 12.05 24.53
CA PHE A 74 11.08 10.99 23.85
C PHE A 74 12.07 10.26 24.77
N GLU A 75 12.74 10.99 25.67
CA GLU A 75 13.67 10.44 26.67
C GLU A 75 13.00 9.46 27.64
N GLY A 76 11.67 9.53 27.81
CA GLY A 76 10.90 8.63 28.65
C GLY A 76 10.50 7.31 27.99
N SER A 77 10.76 7.13 26.69
CA SER A 77 10.34 5.97 25.91
C SER A 77 10.83 4.64 26.51
N ASP A 78 12.08 4.57 26.95
CA ASP A 78 12.65 3.38 27.62
C ASP A 78 11.94 3.03 28.94
N THR A 79 11.46 4.05 29.67
CA THR A 79 10.70 3.85 30.91
C THR A 79 9.31 3.29 30.61
N PHE A 80 8.67 3.76 29.54
CA PHE A 80 7.40 3.19 29.08
C PHE A 80 7.58 1.75 28.61
N LEU A 81 8.65 1.47 27.85
CA LEU A 81 8.95 0.13 27.34
C LEU A 81 9.25 -0.86 28.46
N SER A 82 10.08 -0.50 29.44
CA SER A 82 10.38 -1.37 30.58
C SER A 82 9.12 -1.69 31.40
N THR A 83 8.22 -0.72 31.58
CA THR A 83 6.92 -0.93 32.24
C THR A 83 6.03 -1.94 31.50
N LEU A 84 6.08 -1.93 30.16
CA LEU A 84 5.30 -2.83 29.30
C LEU A 84 5.94 -4.23 29.19
N GLN A 85 7.25 -4.30 28.95
CA GLN A 85 8.01 -5.53 28.75
C GLN A 85 8.00 -6.43 29.99
N MET A 86 8.10 -5.85 31.20
CA MET A 86 8.02 -6.60 32.47
C MET A 86 6.71 -7.39 32.64
N LYS A 87 5.65 -7.04 31.91
CA LYS A 87 4.34 -7.70 31.99
C LYS A 87 4.01 -8.55 30.76
N ILE A 88 4.47 -8.14 29.58
CA ILE A 88 4.34 -8.92 28.34
C ILE A 88 5.12 -10.24 28.46
N PHE A 89 6.33 -10.22 29.03
CA PHE A 89 7.14 -11.44 29.23
C PHE A 89 6.53 -12.42 30.25
N ASN A 90 5.78 -11.90 31.24
CA ASN A 90 5.13 -12.73 32.27
C ASN A 90 3.81 -13.37 31.81
N SER A 91 3.23 -12.89 30.71
CA SER A 91 2.07 -13.50 30.06
C SER A 91 2.52 -14.20 28.78
N CYS A 92 3.37 -15.22 28.92
CA CYS A 92 3.65 -16.16 27.83
C CYS A 92 2.32 -16.58 27.17
N CYS A 93 2.26 -16.46 25.85
CA CYS A 93 1.20 -17.02 25.01
C CYS A 93 -0.18 -16.37 25.17
N LYS A 94 -0.32 -15.19 24.57
CA LYS A 94 -1.51 -14.58 23.93
C LYS A 94 -1.37 -13.08 24.11
N PHE A 95 -0.56 -12.48 23.26
CA PHE A 95 -0.84 -11.10 22.84
C PHE A 95 -2.21 -11.15 22.15
N ASN A 96 -3.30 -11.24 22.93
CA ASN A 96 -4.59 -10.75 22.50
C ASN A 96 -4.31 -9.27 22.30
N LEU A 97 -3.91 -8.88 21.08
CA LEU A 97 -3.78 -7.50 20.64
C LEU A 97 -5.19 -6.89 20.67
N ASN A 98 -5.61 -6.60 21.88
CA ASN A 98 -6.72 -5.74 22.22
C ASN A 98 -6.53 -4.37 21.53
N ASN A 99 -5.31 -4.01 21.12
CA ASN A 99 -4.99 -2.87 20.25
C ASN A 99 -5.85 -2.76 18.99
N PHE A 100 -6.35 -3.86 18.42
CA PHE A 100 -7.23 -3.76 17.24
C PHE A 100 -8.67 -3.36 17.57
N ASN A 101 -9.08 -3.37 18.85
CA ASN A 101 -10.32 -2.67 19.25
C ASN A 101 -10.16 -1.14 19.20
N ILE A 102 -8.94 -0.58 19.11
CA ILE A 102 -8.74 0.86 18.87
C ILE A 102 -9.40 1.27 17.55
N PHE A 103 -9.28 0.42 16.52
CA PHE A 103 -9.93 0.64 15.22
C PHE A 103 -11.46 0.73 15.31
N TRP A 104 -12.07 0.05 16.30
CA TRP A 104 -13.51 0.13 16.53
C TRP A 104 -13.93 1.50 17.07
N TYR A 105 -13.01 2.21 17.72
CA TYR A 105 -13.22 3.55 18.27
C TYR A 105 -12.70 4.67 17.37
N SER A 106 -11.63 4.45 16.58
CA SER A 106 -11.13 5.42 15.60
C SER A 106 -11.92 5.40 14.28
N GLY A 107 -12.55 4.27 13.95
CA GLY A 107 -13.32 4.07 12.72
C GLY A 107 -12.48 3.95 11.44
N GLU A 108 -11.14 4.01 11.53
CA GLU A 108 -10.24 4.02 10.37
C GLU A 108 -8.97 3.18 10.61
N TYR A 109 -8.70 2.24 9.71
CA TYR A 109 -7.46 1.43 9.65
C TYR A 109 -6.78 1.77 8.33
N ASP A 110 -6.02 2.85 8.35
CA ASP A 110 -5.28 3.37 7.20
C ASP A 110 -3.80 2.99 7.29
N ALA A 111 -3.01 3.37 6.27
CA ALA A 111 -1.60 3.02 6.22
C ALA A 111 -0.81 3.55 7.42
N ARG A 112 -1.16 4.73 7.96
CA ARG A 112 -0.49 5.34 9.11
C ARG A 112 -0.72 4.55 10.39
N ALA A 113 -1.96 4.08 10.60
CA ALA A 113 -2.29 3.22 11.72
C ALA A 113 -1.49 1.91 11.69
N ARG A 114 -1.36 1.26 10.52
CA ARG A 114 -0.57 0.03 10.38
C ARG A 114 0.92 0.25 10.61
N VAL A 115 1.49 1.35 10.11
CA VAL A 115 2.90 1.72 10.36
C VAL A 115 3.15 1.92 11.86
N LEU A 116 2.26 2.60 12.58
CA LEU A 116 2.36 2.74 14.03
C LEU A 116 2.32 1.37 14.73
N ILE A 117 1.39 0.49 14.35
CA ILE A 117 1.28 -0.86 14.93
C ILE A 117 2.56 -1.65 14.70
N ARG A 118 3.12 -1.61 13.48
CA ARG A 118 4.40 -2.27 13.15
C ARG A 118 5.55 -1.70 13.99
N HIS A 119 5.62 -0.38 14.12
CA HIS A 119 6.65 0.29 14.91
C HIS A 119 6.59 -0.10 16.39
N ILE A 120 5.40 -0.02 17.02
CA ILE A 120 5.19 -0.41 18.42
C ILE A 120 5.46 -1.90 18.62
N SER A 121 5.05 -2.76 17.69
CA SER A 121 5.33 -4.19 17.73
C SER A 121 6.84 -4.47 17.73
N CYS A 122 7.60 -3.76 16.90
CA CYS A 122 9.06 -3.85 16.90
C CYS A 122 9.68 -3.41 18.23
N LEU A 123 9.22 -2.28 18.82
CA LEU A 123 9.70 -1.81 20.12
C LEU A 123 9.39 -2.81 21.25
N LEU A 124 8.26 -3.52 21.15
CA LEU A 124 7.86 -4.57 22.08
C LEU A 124 8.49 -5.94 21.76
N ARG A 125 9.41 -6.00 20.77
CA ARG A 125 10.11 -7.22 20.33
C ARG A 125 9.18 -8.33 19.84
N VAL A 126 8.04 -7.97 19.28
CA VAL A 126 7.16 -8.89 18.54
C VAL A 126 7.72 -9.05 17.13
N SER A 127 7.81 -10.29 16.65
CA SER A 127 8.35 -10.54 15.31
C SER A 127 7.36 -10.10 14.22
N PRO A 128 7.83 -9.65 13.04
CA PRO A 128 6.96 -9.29 11.93
C PRO A 128 6.03 -10.45 11.49
N GLN A 129 6.51 -11.69 11.58
CA GLN A 129 5.75 -12.88 11.21
C GLN A 129 4.56 -13.12 12.15
N GLU A 130 4.74 -12.92 13.46
CA GLU A 130 3.64 -13.01 14.43
C GLU A 130 2.58 -11.93 14.18
N LEU A 131 3.01 -10.72 13.81
CA LEU A 131 2.07 -9.64 13.47
C LEU A 131 1.26 -9.97 12.20
N GLU A 132 1.89 -10.53 11.17
CA GLU A 132 1.23 -10.93 9.93
C GLU A 132 0.21 -12.07 10.16
N GLN A 133 0.58 -13.11 10.92
CA GLN A 133 -0.35 -14.18 11.28
C GLN A 133 -1.56 -13.67 12.07
N PHE A 134 -1.33 -12.67 12.92
CA PHE A 134 -2.40 -12.02 13.66
C PHE A 134 -3.32 -11.21 12.74
N GLU A 135 -2.77 -10.40 11.83
CA GLU A 135 -3.54 -9.62 10.85
C GLU A 135 -4.37 -10.52 9.92
N GLU A 136 -3.82 -11.68 9.54
CA GLU A 136 -4.53 -12.72 8.80
C GLU A 136 -5.71 -13.29 9.60
N THR A 137 -5.46 -13.76 10.83
CA THR A 137 -6.50 -14.29 11.72
C THR A 137 -7.63 -13.27 11.94
N LEU A 138 -7.27 -11.99 12.08
CA LEU A 138 -8.24 -10.92 12.26
C LEU A 138 -9.02 -10.66 10.97
N GLY A 139 -8.35 -10.64 9.82
CA GLY A 139 -9.00 -10.52 8.51
C GLY A 139 -10.03 -11.63 8.26
N GLU A 140 -9.72 -12.86 8.65
CA GLU A 140 -10.64 -13.99 8.56
C GLU A 140 -11.87 -13.82 9.46
N ARG A 141 -11.66 -13.54 10.75
CA ARG A 141 -12.75 -13.34 11.73
C ARG A 141 -13.68 -12.21 11.33
N LEU A 142 -13.11 -11.09 10.91
CA LEU A 142 -13.84 -9.92 10.45
C LEU A 142 -14.80 -10.28 9.31
N ARG A 143 -14.34 -11.09 8.35
CA ARG A 143 -15.16 -11.55 7.24
C ARG A 143 -16.26 -12.53 7.66
N GLU A 144 -15.96 -13.49 8.52
CA GLU A 144 -16.97 -14.46 9.00
C GLU A 144 -18.16 -13.77 9.67
N GLY A 145 -17.93 -12.66 10.38
CA GLY A 145 -19.01 -11.84 10.93
C GLY A 145 -19.62 -10.81 9.97
N GLY A 146 -19.04 -10.61 8.78
CA GLY A 146 -19.50 -9.67 7.75
C GLY A 146 -20.15 -10.32 6.51
N GLU A 147 -20.09 -11.65 6.36
CA GLU A 147 -20.80 -12.36 5.29
C GLU A 147 -22.31 -12.34 5.55
N GLU A 148 -23.01 -11.37 4.95
CA GLU A 148 -24.47 -11.47 4.79
C GLU A 148 -24.78 -12.77 4.04
N SER A 149 -25.64 -13.62 4.60
CA SER A 149 -26.10 -14.85 3.95
C SER A 149 -26.57 -14.55 2.52
N LYS A 150 -26.31 -15.47 1.57
CA LYS A 150 -26.76 -15.34 0.16
C LYS A 150 -28.26 -15.04 0.06
N GLU A 151 -29.07 -15.49 1.02
CA GLU A 151 -30.49 -15.13 1.10
C GLU A 151 -30.73 -13.66 1.46
N GLU A 152 -29.95 -13.09 2.37
CA GLU A 152 -30.12 -11.75 2.90
C GLU A 152 -29.71 -10.68 1.87
N SER A 153 -28.58 -10.88 1.17
CA SER A 153 -28.15 -10.05 0.05
C SER A 153 -29.17 -10.08 -1.12
N SER A 154 -29.79 -11.24 -1.38
CA SER A 154 -30.86 -11.37 -2.38
C SER A 154 -32.14 -10.64 -1.96
N ARG A 155 -32.52 -10.69 -0.67
CA ARG A 155 -33.66 -9.96 -0.10
C ARG A 155 -33.42 -8.46 -0.13
N ARG A 156 -32.19 -8.00 0.13
CA ARG A 156 -31.78 -6.59 0.08
C ARG A 156 -31.81 -6.06 -1.36
N ARG A 157 -31.26 -6.79 -2.34
CA ARG A 157 -31.37 -6.46 -3.77
C ARG A 157 -32.82 -6.41 -4.25
N LYS A 158 -33.69 -7.33 -3.79
CA LYS A 158 -35.14 -7.29 -4.07
C LYS A 158 -35.82 -6.07 -3.43
N LYS A 159 -35.50 -5.73 -2.18
CA LYS A 159 -36.01 -4.52 -1.49
C LYS A 159 -35.54 -3.23 -2.16
N GLU A 160 -34.29 -3.16 -2.63
CA GLU A 160 -33.75 -2.02 -3.36
C GLU A 160 -34.39 -1.85 -4.74
N ARG A 161 -34.59 -2.95 -5.49
CA ARG A 161 -35.35 -2.93 -6.75
C ARG A 161 -36.79 -2.46 -6.51
N GLY A 162 -37.45 -2.94 -5.45
CA GLY A 162 -38.79 -2.50 -5.04
C GLY A 162 -38.85 -1.01 -4.66
N ARG A 163 -37.85 -0.48 -3.96
CA ARG A 163 -37.76 0.96 -3.63
C ARG A 163 -37.48 1.81 -4.86
N LYS A 164 -36.60 1.38 -5.77
CA LYS A 164 -36.35 2.07 -7.05
C LYS A 164 -37.61 2.10 -7.91
N LEU A 165 -38.30 0.96 -8.04
CA LEU A 165 -39.56 0.87 -8.78
C LEU A 165 -40.65 1.75 -8.17
N ARG A 166 -40.83 1.74 -6.84
CA ARG A 166 -41.75 2.67 -6.15
C ARG A 166 -41.38 4.13 -6.34
N ARG A 167 -40.09 4.47 -6.34
CA ARG A 167 -39.61 5.84 -6.55
C ARG A 167 -39.90 6.31 -7.99
N TYR A 168 -39.67 5.46 -8.99
CA TYR A 168 -40.02 5.77 -10.38
C TYR A 168 -41.54 5.83 -10.59
N LEU A 169 -42.30 4.95 -9.93
CA LEU A 169 -43.77 4.97 -9.96
C LEU A 169 -44.33 6.25 -9.32
N LEU A 170 -43.75 6.71 -8.21
CA LEU A 170 -44.12 7.97 -7.54
C LEU A 170 -43.77 9.20 -8.37
N ILE A 171 -42.62 9.19 -9.05
CA ILE A 171 -42.21 10.25 -9.98
C ILE A 171 -43.15 10.27 -11.21
N GLY A 172 -43.56 9.10 -11.72
CA GLY A 172 -44.52 8.98 -12.82
C GLY A 172 -45.98 9.31 -12.42
N LEU A 173 -46.34 9.13 -11.16
CA LEU A 173 -47.65 9.54 -10.62
C LEU A 173 -47.73 11.06 -10.42
N ALA A 174 -46.63 11.71 -10.04
CA ALA A 174 -46.54 13.16 -9.89
C ALA A 174 -46.69 13.92 -11.23
N THR A 175 -46.49 13.25 -12.37
CA THR A 175 -46.63 13.86 -13.71
C THR A 175 -48.06 13.89 -14.26
N VAL A 176 -49.04 13.19 -13.65
CA VAL A 176 -50.41 13.08 -14.21
C VAL A 176 -51.45 13.94 -13.48
N GLY A 177 -51.19 14.40 -12.25
CA GLY A 177 -52.08 15.30 -11.51
C GLY A 177 -51.36 16.59 -11.15
N GLY A 178 -51.62 17.67 -11.89
CA GLY A 178 -50.87 18.92 -11.82
C GLY A 178 -50.71 19.54 -10.42
N GLY A 179 -49.49 20.01 -10.16
CA GLY A 179 -49.19 21.10 -9.23
C GLY A 179 -48.57 20.70 -7.88
N THR A 180 -47.25 20.86 -7.71
CA THR A 180 -46.59 22.00 -7.04
C THR A 180 -45.09 21.70 -6.93
N VAL A 181 -44.26 22.68 -7.28
CA VAL A 181 -42.81 22.64 -7.39
C VAL A 181 -42.14 22.66 -6.01
N ILE A 182 -41.26 21.69 -5.70
CA ILE A 182 -40.20 21.88 -4.70
C ILE A 182 -38.84 21.64 -5.37
N GLY A 183 -38.23 22.77 -5.72
CA GLY A 183 -36.81 23.05 -5.50
C GLY A 183 -35.81 22.00 -5.96
N VAL A 184 -35.45 22.06 -7.24
CA VAL A 184 -34.13 21.63 -7.72
C VAL A 184 -33.12 22.64 -7.18
N THR A 185 -32.57 22.40 -5.99
CA THR A 185 -31.38 23.11 -5.51
C THR A 185 -30.46 22.14 -4.80
N GLY A 186 -29.41 21.73 -5.52
CA GLY A 186 -28.06 21.52 -4.99
C GLY A 186 -27.85 20.28 -4.12
N GLY A 187 -26.87 19.46 -4.48
CA GLY A 187 -26.41 18.36 -3.64
C GLY A 187 -25.93 18.82 -2.26
N LEU A 188 -26.18 17.99 -1.24
CA LEU A 188 -25.26 17.58 -0.17
C LEU A 188 -26.02 16.87 0.97
N ALA A 189 -25.34 15.87 1.52
CA ALA A 189 -25.48 15.19 2.81
C ALA A 189 -26.49 15.72 3.86
N ALA A 190 -27.25 14.80 4.48
CA ALA A 190 -27.24 14.57 5.92
C ALA A 190 -28.00 13.28 6.31
N PRO A 191 -27.57 12.57 7.38
CA PRO A 191 -28.08 11.27 7.81
C PRO A 191 -29.31 11.42 8.72
N LEU A 192 -30.36 10.62 8.51
CA LEU A 192 -31.50 10.59 9.42
C LEU A 192 -31.51 9.29 10.23
N VAL A 193 -31.18 9.44 11.50
CA VAL A 193 -31.37 8.50 12.61
C VAL A 193 -32.83 8.01 12.63
N ALA A 194 -33.03 6.69 12.63
CA ALA A 194 -34.31 6.07 13.01
C ALA A 194 -34.04 4.85 13.89
N ALA A 195 -34.58 4.93 15.10
CA ALA A 195 -34.40 4.04 16.24
C ALA A 195 -35.30 2.78 16.22
N GLY A 196 -34.89 1.76 16.98
CA GLY A 196 -35.71 0.64 17.48
C GLY A 196 -35.61 -0.66 16.65
N ALA A 197 -35.30 -1.86 17.18
CA ALA A 197 -35.27 -2.33 18.56
C ALA A 197 -34.40 -3.61 18.70
N GLY A 198 -33.73 -3.75 19.85
CA GLY A 198 -33.62 -5.00 20.62
C GLY A 198 -32.62 -6.08 20.19
N ALA A 199 -31.39 -6.02 20.70
CA ALA A 199 -30.70 -7.17 21.32
C ALA A 199 -29.49 -6.66 22.13
N VAL A 200 -29.58 -6.73 23.46
CA VAL A 200 -28.50 -6.46 24.41
C VAL A 200 -28.11 -7.81 25.03
N LEU A 201 -26.79 -8.00 25.27
CA LEU A 201 -26.10 -9.07 26.04
C LEU A 201 -25.85 -10.37 25.24
N GLY A 202 -24.66 -10.98 25.14
CA GLY A 202 -23.32 -10.74 25.69
C GLY A 202 -22.36 -11.90 25.30
N ALA A 203 -21.07 -11.72 25.62
CA ALA A 203 -19.94 -12.69 25.64
C ALA A 203 -19.23 -13.08 24.32
N GLY A 204 -17.97 -12.63 24.18
CA GLY A 204 -16.88 -13.36 23.50
C GLY A 204 -16.76 -13.22 21.98
N GLY A 205 -16.10 -12.15 21.51
CA GLY A 205 -15.43 -12.10 20.19
C GLY A 205 -16.29 -12.05 18.91
N ALA A 206 -17.46 -12.68 18.87
CA ALA A 206 -18.27 -12.81 17.66
C ALA A 206 -19.45 -11.81 17.60
N ALA A 207 -20.01 -11.41 18.75
CA ALA A 207 -21.23 -10.57 18.80
C ALA A 207 -21.02 -9.13 18.29
N ALA A 208 -19.77 -8.65 18.27
CA ALA A 208 -19.46 -7.28 17.90
C ALA A 208 -19.46 -7.07 16.37
N LEU A 209 -19.25 -8.15 15.60
CA LEU A 209 -19.27 -8.14 14.13
C LEU A 209 -20.69 -8.01 13.55
N GLY A 210 -21.71 -8.41 14.30
CA GLY A 210 -23.13 -8.24 13.92
C GLY A 210 -23.74 -6.89 14.32
N SER A 211 -22.96 -5.99 14.96
CA SER A 211 -23.43 -4.64 15.31
C SER A 211 -23.42 -3.72 14.08
N VAL A 212 -24.31 -2.72 14.03
CA VAL A 212 -24.36 -1.72 12.94
C VAL A 212 -23.00 -1.05 12.73
N THR A 213 -22.25 -0.83 13.81
CA THR A 213 -20.88 -0.28 13.80
C THR A 213 -19.86 -1.27 13.21
N GLY A 214 -19.93 -2.56 13.58
CA GLY A 214 -19.08 -3.61 13.04
C GLY A 214 -19.28 -3.82 11.52
N ILE A 215 -20.53 -3.78 11.04
CA ILE A 215 -20.86 -3.90 9.62
C ILE A 215 -20.34 -2.71 8.80
N ALA A 216 -20.46 -1.48 9.33
CA ALA A 216 -19.95 -0.28 8.67
C ALA A 216 -18.42 -0.30 8.53
N ILE A 217 -17.75 -0.76 9.59
CA ILE A 217 -16.31 -0.98 9.63
C ILE A 217 -15.88 -2.04 8.60
N MET A 218 -16.59 -3.16 8.51
CA MET A 218 -16.31 -4.22 7.54
C MET A 218 -16.40 -3.75 6.10
N ALA A 219 -17.47 -3.02 5.78
CA ALA A 219 -17.65 -2.42 4.47
C ALA A 219 -16.57 -1.36 4.16
N SER A 220 -16.04 -0.68 5.18
CA SER A 220 -14.96 0.30 5.01
C SER A 220 -13.61 -0.35 4.72
N LEU A 221 -13.31 -1.51 5.35
CA LEU A 221 -12.04 -2.21 5.16
C LEU A 221 -12.00 -2.95 3.83
N PHE A 222 -13.01 -3.73 3.51
CA PHE A 222 -12.97 -4.62 2.35
C PHE A 222 -13.77 -4.10 1.15
N GLY A 223 -14.24 -2.85 1.23
CA GLY A 223 -15.13 -2.25 0.24
C GLY A 223 -16.54 -2.84 0.28
N ALA A 224 -17.45 -2.25 -0.50
CA ALA A 224 -18.89 -2.60 -0.50
C ALA A 224 -19.21 -4.04 -0.97
N ALA A 225 -18.23 -4.77 -1.48
CA ALA A 225 -18.40 -6.13 -2.00
C ALA A 225 -17.48 -7.18 -1.33
N GLY A 226 -16.58 -6.78 -0.44
CA GLY A 226 -15.68 -7.71 0.27
C GLY A 226 -14.66 -8.45 -0.61
N ALA A 227 -14.58 -8.14 -1.91
CA ALA A 227 -13.80 -8.88 -2.91
C ALA A 227 -12.39 -8.31 -3.16
N GLY A 228 -12.05 -7.18 -2.52
CA GLY A 228 -10.77 -6.50 -2.76
C GLY A 228 -10.67 -5.96 -4.19
N LEU A 229 -9.46 -6.04 -4.77
CA LEU A 229 -9.20 -5.69 -6.18
C LEU A 229 -9.49 -6.85 -7.14
N THR A 230 -9.88 -8.01 -6.63
CA THR A 230 -10.14 -9.21 -7.43
C THR A 230 -11.27 -8.94 -8.43
N GLY A 231 -11.00 -9.17 -9.71
CA GLY A 231 -11.97 -8.95 -10.78
C GLY A 231 -12.11 -7.49 -11.21
N TYR A 232 -11.28 -6.58 -10.70
CA TYR A 232 -11.15 -5.25 -11.28
C TYR A 232 -10.47 -5.37 -12.65
N LYS A 233 -11.27 -5.11 -13.68
CA LYS A 233 -10.83 -5.01 -15.07
C LYS A 233 -11.39 -3.74 -15.67
N MET A 234 -10.52 -2.97 -16.33
CA MET A 234 -10.94 -1.76 -17.01
C MET A 234 -11.85 -2.11 -18.19
N ASN A 235 -13.14 -1.76 -18.09
CA ASN A 235 -14.16 -2.09 -19.10
C ASN A 235 -14.19 -1.13 -20.30
N LYS A 236 -13.54 0.04 -20.21
CA LYS A 236 -13.42 1.03 -21.29
C LYS A 236 -12.04 1.68 -21.21
N CYS A 237 -11.36 1.86 -22.35
CA CYS A 237 -10.08 2.55 -22.41
C CYS A 237 -10.22 3.95 -21.81
N VAL A 238 -9.44 4.26 -20.77
CA VAL A 238 -9.40 5.58 -20.13
C VAL A 238 -8.19 6.32 -20.69
N GLY A 239 -8.47 7.34 -21.51
CA GLY A 239 -7.43 8.12 -22.17
C GLY A 239 -6.56 7.26 -23.07
N ALA A 240 -5.29 7.17 -22.73
CA ALA A 240 -4.28 6.47 -23.52
C ALA A 240 -4.16 4.97 -23.14
N ILE A 241 -4.78 4.51 -22.06
CA ILE A 241 -4.54 3.15 -21.56
C ILE A 241 -5.49 2.15 -22.24
N GLU A 242 -4.94 1.05 -22.73
CA GLU A 242 -5.70 0.01 -23.41
C GLU A 242 -5.95 -1.22 -22.54
N GLU A 243 -5.01 -1.53 -21.64
CA GLU A 243 -5.11 -2.69 -20.77
C GLU A 243 -4.71 -2.33 -19.34
N PHE A 244 -5.61 -2.63 -18.39
CA PHE A 244 -5.39 -2.42 -16.96
C PHE A 244 -6.27 -3.38 -16.16
N GLU A 245 -5.65 -4.31 -15.42
CA GLU A 245 -6.33 -5.36 -14.66
C GLU A 245 -5.51 -5.79 -13.45
N PHE A 246 -6.17 -6.13 -12.33
CA PHE A 246 -5.50 -6.74 -11.18
C PHE A 246 -5.71 -8.26 -11.18
N LEU A 247 -4.61 -9.01 -11.24
CA LEU A 247 -4.62 -10.46 -11.11
C LEU A 247 -4.17 -10.89 -9.70
N PRO A 248 -4.89 -11.77 -9.00
CA PRO A 248 -4.47 -12.25 -7.69
C PRO A 248 -3.21 -13.11 -7.81
N LEU A 249 -2.17 -12.80 -7.02
CA LEU A 249 -0.96 -13.62 -6.83
C LEU A 249 -1.17 -14.60 -5.67
N ASN A 250 -1.68 -14.07 -4.56
CA ASN A 250 -2.08 -14.83 -3.40
C ASN A 250 -3.48 -14.36 -3.00
N SER A 251 -4.39 -15.33 -2.80
CA SER A 251 -5.77 -15.08 -2.38
C SER A 251 -5.95 -15.07 -0.86
N GLY A 252 -4.84 -15.04 -0.11
CA GLY A 252 -4.84 -14.82 1.34
C GLY A 252 -5.61 -13.55 1.69
N LYS A 253 -6.43 -13.61 2.74
CA LYS A 253 -7.30 -12.49 3.12
C LYS A 253 -6.68 -11.74 4.27
N HIS A 254 -6.33 -10.49 4.02
CA HIS A 254 -5.51 -9.72 4.92
C HIS A 254 -6.02 -8.29 5.06
N LEU A 255 -5.66 -7.63 6.17
CA LEU A 255 -6.00 -6.23 6.41
C LEU A 255 -5.16 -5.26 5.60
N HIS A 256 -4.14 -5.77 4.90
CA HIS A 256 -3.24 -5.03 4.03
C HIS A 256 -3.18 -5.69 2.65
N VAL A 257 -2.96 -4.87 1.62
CA VAL A 257 -2.87 -5.31 0.23
C VAL A 257 -1.49 -5.00 -0.32
N THR A 258 -0.86 -5.97 -0.98
CA THR A 258 0.37 -5.74 -1.76
C THR A 258 0.04 -5.71 -3.24
N ILE A 259 0.48 -4.69 -3.97
CA ILE A 259 0.37 -4.62 -5.43
C ILE A 259 1.77 -4.68 -6.03
N ALA A 260 2.02 -5.72 -6.80
CA ALA A 260 3.24 -5.96 -7.53
C ALA A 260 3.10 -5.50 -8.99
N VAL A 261 4.07 -4.76 -9.49
CA VAL A 261 4.04 -4.15 -10.83
C VAL A 261 5.27 -4.57 -11.63
N THR A 262 5.03 -5.43 -12.61
CA THR A 262 6.05 -5.94 -13.53
C THR A 262 6.44 -4.88 -14.56
N GLY A 263 7.75 -4.73 -14.82
CA GLY A 263 8.27 -3.69 -15.70
C GLY A 263 8.59 -4.09 -17.15
N TRP A 264 8.65 -5.38 -17.46
CA TRP A 264 8.85 -5.89 -18.82
C TRP A 264 8.43 -7.35 -18.88
N LEU A 265 8.17 -7.88 -20.08
CA LEU A 265 7.78 -9.27 -20.30
C LEU A 265 8.60 -9.89 -21.41
N CYS A 266 9.00 -11.15 -21.28
CA CYS A 266 9.62 -11.88 -22.38
C CYS A 266 9.07 -13.29 -22.52
N SER A 267 9.30 -13.89 -23.69
CA SER A 267 8.96 -15.29 -23.93
C SER A 267 9.72 -16.21 -22.97
N GLY A 268 9.08 -17.29 -22.51
CA GLY A 268 9.67 -18.25 -21.57
C GLY A 268 9.29 -17.98 -20.11
N LYS A 269 10.27 -17.92 -19.21
CA LYS A 269 10.06 -17.85 -17.74
C LYS A 269 9.28 -16.59 -17.31
N TYR A 270 9.47 -15.46 -17.99
CA TYR A 270 8.79 -14.19 -17.70
C TYR A 270 7.66 -13.86 -18.68
N SER A 271 6.98 -14.90 -19.17
CA SER A 271 5.86 -14.76 -20.10
C SER A 271 4.57 -14.27 -19.44
N SER A 272 4.48 -14.38 -18.11
CA SER A 272 3.37 -13.91 -17.29
C SER A 272 3.84 -12.81 -16.35
N PHE A 273 2.96 -11.84 -16.10
CA PHE A 273 3.17 -10.79 -15.12
C PHE A 273 3.44 -11.34 -13.72
N GLN A 274 2.90 -12.52 -13.39
CA GLN A 274 3.02 -13.13 -12.06
C GLN A 274 4.36 -13.82 -11.82
N ALA A 275 5.04 -14.25 -12.88
CA ALA A 275 6.23 -15.09 -12.78
C ALA A 275 7.40 -14.47 -11.96
N PRO A 276 7.72 -13.17 -12.08
CA PRO A 276 8.77 -12.53 -11.27
C PRO A 276 8.48 -12.52 -9.76
N TRP A 277 7.22 -12.73 -9.36
CA TRP A 277 6.76 -12.55 -7.99
C TRP A 277 6.63 -13.86 -7.22
N GLY A 278 7.06 -14.99 -7.80
CA GLY A 278 7.01 -16.29 -7.13
C GLY A 278 7.82 -16.33 -5.82
N SER A 279 8.78 -15.42 -5.63
CA SER A 279 9.61 -15.29 -4.41
C SER A 279 9.11 -14.22 -3.44
N LEU A 280 7.96 -13.58 -3.70
CA LEU A 280 7.43 -12.46 -2.88
C LEU A 280 6.94 -12.90 -1.48
N GLY A 281 7.04 -14.20 -1.16
CA GLY A 281 6.57 -14.79 0.09
C GLY A 281 5.05 -14.93 0.13
N GLU A 282 4.55 -15.91 0.87
CA GLU A 282 3.11 -16.25 0.90
C GLU A 282 2.27 -15.35 1.84
N CYS A 283 2.79 -14.20 2.27
CA CYS A 283 2.13 -13.40 3.29
C CYS A 283 1.18 -12.35 2.70
N GLY A 284 -0.10 -12.44 3.06
CA GLY A 284 -1.14 -11.43 2.84
C GLY A 284 -1.85 -11.49 1.48
N GLU A 285 -2.77 -10.55 1.26
CA GLU A 285 -3.47 -10.40 -0.03
C GLU A 285 -2.54 -9.71 -1.03
N GLN A 286 -2.25 -10.37 -2.15
CA GLN A 286 -1.29 -9.89 -3.13
C GLN A 286 -1.88 -9.88 -4.53
N TYR A 287 -1.68 -8.78 -5.25
CA TYR A 287 -2.11 -8.61 -6.64
C TYR A 287 -0.92 -8.30 -7.53
N CYS A 288 -0.98 -8.78 -8.76
CA CYS A 288 -0.12 -8.32 -9.84
C CYS A 288 -0.92 -7.40 -10.76
N LEU A 289 -0.35 -6.24 -11.08
CA LEU A 289 -0.94 -5.32 -12.05
C LEU A 289 -0.56 -5.77 -13.47
N VAL A 290 -1.58 -6.06 -14.27
CA VAL A 290 -1.46 -6.26 -15.71
C VAL A 290 -1.71 -4.93 -16.40
N TRP A 291 -0.75 -4.51 -17.20
CA TRP A 291 -0.82 -3.26 -17.95
C TRP A 291 -0.09 -3.37 -19.27
N GLU A 292 -0.71 -2.86 -20.35
CA GLU A 292 -0.09 -2.67 -21.66
C GLU A 292 0.75 -3.88 -22.15
N SER A 293 0.22 -5.10 -22.02
CA SER A 293 0.99 -6.35 -22.20
C SER A 293 1.67 -6.44 -23.55
N ARG A 294 1.00 -5.97 -24.60
CA ARG A 294 1.54 -5.97 -25.96
C ARG A 294 2.85 -5.17 -26.04
N PHE A 295 2.88 -3.97 -25.46
CA PHE A 295 4.04 -3.08 -25.53
C PHE A 295 5.17 -3.59 -24.63
N LEU A 296 4.84 -4.15 -23.47
CA LEU A 296 5.83 -4.76 -22.58
C LEU A 296 6.49 -5.99 -23.21
N ARG A 297 5.74 -6.78 -24.00
CA ARG A 297 6.27 -7.92 -24.75
C ARG A 297 7.13 -7.48 -25.93
N ASP A 298 6.71 -6.44 -26.66
CA ASP A 298 7.52 -5.85 -27.73
C ASP A 298 8.84 -5.33 -27.19
N LEU A 299 8.80 -4.64 -26.04
CA LEU A 299 9.98 -4.15 -25.36
C LEU A 299 10.90 -5.30 -24.92
N GLY A 300 10.37 -6.32 -24.24
CA GLY A 300 11.18 -7.43 -23.77
C GLY A 300 11.75 -8.26 -24.93
N SER A 301 11.01 -8.44 -26.02
CA SER A 301 11.53 -9.05 -27.25
C SER A 301 12.69 -8.27 -27.84
N ALA A 302 12.58 -6.93 -27.89
CA ALA A 302 13.64 -6.05 -28.36
C ALA A 302 14.88 -6.11 -27.44
N MET A 303 14.68 -6.14 -26.12
CA MET A 303 15.75 -6.31 -25.13
C MET A 303 16.46 -7.67 -25.27
N THR A 304 15.72 -8.76 -25.41
CA THR A 304 16.31 -10.10 -25.62
C THR A 304 17.10 -10.15 -26.93
N SER A 305 16.56 -9.57 -28.01
CA SER A 305 17.24 -9.52 -29.31
C SER A 305 18.56 -8.74 -29.23
N LEU A 306 18.58 -7.63 -28.48
CA LEU A 306 19.82 -6.89 -28.22
C LEU A 306 20.82 -7.74 -27.43
N LEU A 307 20.38 -8.42 -26.38
CA LEU A 307 21.24 -9.29 -25.57
C LEU A 307 21.84 -10.42 -26.39
N ASP A 308 21.03 -11.11 -27.18
CA ASP A 308 21.49 -12.19 -28.07
C ASP A 308 22.47 -11.66 -29.10
N GLY A 309 22.22 -10.46 -29.65
CA GLY A 309 23.14 -9.76 -30.53
C GLY A 309 24.49 -9.46 -29.87
N LEU A 310 24.49 -8.97 -28.63
CA LEU A 310 25.71 -8.68 -27.87
C LEU A 310 26.47 -9.96 -27.51
N VAL A 311 25.78 -11.02 -27.08
CA VAL A 311 26.40 -12.32 -26.77
C VAL A 311 27.02 -12.94 -28.03
N SER A 312 26.31 -12.88 -29.16
CA SER A 312 26.81 -13.30 -30.47
C SER A 312 28.08 -12.54 -30.84
N MET A 313 28.08 -11.21 -30.70
CA MET A 313 29.27 -10.40 -30.98
C MET A 313 30.44 -10.72 -30.06
N VAL A 314 30.21 -10.89 -28.76
CA VAL A 314 31.27 -11.30 -27.82
C VAL A 314 31.81 -12.69 -28.17
N ALA A 315 30.95 -13.63 -28.55
CA ALA A 315 31.38 -14.95 -28.98
C ALA A 315 32.21 -14.88 -30.28
N GLN A 316 31.80 -14.06 -31.25
CA GLN A 316 32.56 -13.85 -32.49
C GLN A 316 33.89 -13.14 -32.23
N GLU A 317 33.93 -12.15 -31.34
CA GLU A 317 35.16 -11.43 -30.99
C GLU A 317 36.11 -12.29 -30.16
N ALA A 318 35.59 -13.13 -29.26
CA ALA A 318 36.36 -14.15 -28.54
C ALA A 318 36.84 -15.29 -29.46
N LEU A 319 36.25 -15.49 -30.63
CA LEU A 319 36.79 -16.40 -31.66
C LEU A 319 37.89 -15.73 -32.50
N LYS A 320 37.95 -14.39 -32.54
CA LYS A 320 38.98 -13.60 -33.24
C LYS A 320 40.24 -13.37 -32.38
N TYR A 321 40.70 -14.36 -31.61
CA TYR A 321 42.02 -14.35 -30.95
C TYR A 321 43.18 -14.34 -31.97
N THR A 322 43.30 -13.25 -32.73
CA THR A 322 44.38 -12.97 -33.66
C THR A 322 44.81 -11.50 -33.49
N VAL A 323 45.45 -11.23 -32.36
CA VAL A 323 46.59 -10.29 -32.17
C VAL A 323 46.41 -8.80 -32.59
N LEU A 324 45.21 -8.33 -32.95
CA LEU A 324 44.91 -6.90 -33.21
C LEU A 324 43.78 -6.32 -32.32
N SER A 325 43.47 -7.02 -31.23
CA SER A 325 42.28 -6.85 -30.37
C SER A 325 42.28 -5.64 -29.41
N GLY A 326 43.23 -4.72 -29.47
CA GLY A 326 43.31 -3.61 -28.49
C GLY A 326 42.56 -2.34 -28.90
N ILE A 327 42.58 -1.98 -30.19
CA ILE A 327 42.15 -0.66 -30.66
C ILE A 327 40.85 -0.74 -31.49
N VAL A 328 40.61 -1.85 -32.20
CA VAL A 328 39.40 -2.04 -33.01
C VAL A 328 38.18 -2.38 -32.12
N THR A 329 38.37 -3.18 -31.07
CA THR A 329 37.35 -3.49 -30.05
C THR A 329 36.81 -2.25 -29.33
N ALA A 330 37.67 -1.25 -29.07
CA ALA A 330 37.29 -0.03 -28.35
C ALA A 330 36.28 0.85 -29.12
N LEU A 331 36.28 0.82 -30.45
CA LEU A 331 35.40 1.62 -31.31
C LEU A 331 34.22 0.82 -31.88
N THR A 332 34.37 -0.50 -32.04
CA THR A 332 33.30 -1.34 -32.60
C THR A 332 32.19 -1.57 -31.57
N TRP A 333 32.54 -1.69 -30.28
CA TRP A 333 31.57 -1.88 -29.19
C TRP A 333 30.56 -0.70 -29.07
N PRO A 334 30.99 0.59 -29.01
CA PRO A 334 30.05 1.70 -28.98
C PRO A 334 29.17 1.83 -30.23
N ALA A 335 29.73 1.61 -31.43
CA ALA A 335 28.98 1.80 -32.69
C ALA A 335 27.91 0.71 -32.90
N SER A 336 28.24 -0.55 -32.61
CA SER A 336 27.27 -1.65 -32.69
C SER A 336 26.18 -1.54 -31.63
N LEU A 337 26.53 -1.08 -30.42
CA LEU A 337 25.59 -0.83 -29.35
C LEU A 337 24.66 0.36 -29.69
N LEU A 338 25.17 1.43 -30.32
CA LEU A 338 24.37 2.54 -30.85
C LEU A 338 23.41 2.11 -31.97
N ALA A 339 23.87 1.29 -32.91
CA ALA A 339 23.02 0.78 -33.98
C ALA A 339 21.89 -0.11 -33.43
N ALA A 340 22.20 -0.95 -32.45
CA ALA A 340 21.21 -1.82 -31.80
C ALA A 340 20.30 -1.07 -30.81
N ALA A 341 20.74 0.07 -30.26
CA ALA A 341 19.92 0.99 -29.44
C ALA A 341 18.69 1.48 -30.20
N SER A 342 18.89 1.85 -31.47
CA SER A 342 17.84 2.41 -32.32
C SER A 342 16.63 1.49 -32.50
N VAL A 343 16.82 0.17 -32.35
CA VAL A 343 15.77 -0.85 -32.41
C VAL A 343 14.93 -0.86 -31.14
N ILE A 344 15.52 -0.54 -29.99
CA ILE A 344 14.84 -0.51 -28.68
C ILE A 344 14.22 0.86 -28.39
N ASP A 345 14.81 1.96 -28.90
CA ASP A 345 14.40 3.32 -28.55
C ASP A 345 12.89 3.55 -28.77
N ASN A 346 12.31 3.01 -29.84
CA ASN A 346 10.88 3.15 -30.11
C ASN A 346 10.00 2.38 -29.09
N PRO A 347 10.11 1.04 -28.93
CA PRO A 347 9.38 0.32 -27.87
C PRO A 347 9.60 0.91 -26.47
N TRP A 348 10.84 1.31 -26.15
CA TRP A 348 11.19 1.88 -24.85
C TRP A 348 10.49 3.22 -24.60
N CYS A 349 10.56 4.16 -25.54
CA CYS A 349 9.88 5.45 -25.43
C CYS A 349 8.37 5.29 -25.30
N VAL A 350 7.76 4.36 -26.05
CA VAL A 350 6.33 4.06 -25.93
C VAL A 350 6.01 3.58 -24.51
N CYS A 351 6.77 2.62 -23.98
CA CYS A 351 6.58 2.14 -22.62
C CYS A 351 6.83 3.22 -21.54
N LEU A 352 7.79 4.13 -21.74
CA LEU A 352 8.03 5.26 -20.83
C LEU A 352 6.83 6.21 -20.75
N ASN A 353 6.18 6.49 -21.88
CA ASN A 353 4.99 7.33 -21.92
C ASN A 353 3.77 6.61 -21.33
N ARG A 354 3.56 5.34 -21.70
CA ARG A 354 2.46 4.53 -21.19
C ARG A 354 2.54 4.29 -19.68
N SER A 355 3.75 4.03 -19.15
CA SER A 355 3.94 3.82 -17.70
C SER A 355 3.54 5.03 -16.86
N ALA A 356 3.73 6.25 -17.36
CA ALA A 356 3.28 7.47 -16.68
C ALA A 356 1.76 7.55 -16.61
N GLU A 357 1.06 7.28 -17.72
CA GLU A 357 -0.41 7.28 -17.76
C GLU A 357 -1.00 6.17 -16.89
N VAL A 358 -0.44 4.96 -16.95
CA VAL A 358 -0.84 3.84 -16.08
C VAL A 358 -0.64 4.17 -14.61
N GLY A 359 0.45 4.85 -14.25
CA GLY A 359 0.69 5.34 -12.88
C GLY A 359 -0.41 6.28 -12.39
N LYS A 360 -0.82 7.25 -13.22
CA LYS A 360 -1.94 8.16 -12.89
C LYS A 360 -3.25 7.40 -12.71
N HIS A 361 -3.54 6.43 -13.57
CA HIS A 361 -4.75 5.62 -13.43
C HIS A 361 -4.72 4.75 -12.17
N LEU A 362 -3.57 4.17 -11.83
CA LEU A 362 -3.39 3.43 -10.58
C LEU A 362 -3.68 4.34 -9.36
N ALA A 363 -3.19 5.57 -9.37
CA ALA A 363 -3.50 6.55 -8.32
C ALA A 363 -5.01 6.81 -8.19
N GLN A 364 -5.73 6.93 -9.31
CA GLN A 364 -7.19 7.09 -9.30
C GLN A 364 -7.91 5.88 -8.69
N VAL A 365 -7.48 4.65 -9.03
CA VAL A 365 -8.04 3.43 -8.45
C VAL A 365 -7.82 3.40 -6.95
N LEU A 366 -6.59 3.63 -6.49
CA LEU A 366 -6.25 3.62 -5.07
C LEU A 366 -7.02 4.68 -4.29
N ARG A 367 -7.20 5.88 -4.86
CA ARG A 367 -7.97 6.99 -4.30
C ARG A 367 -9.47 6.69 -4.21
N SER A 368 -10.02 5.98 -5.20
CA SER A 368 -11.42 5.54 -5.15
C SER A 368 -11.68 4.46 -4.08
N ARG A 369 -10.62 3.96 -3.41
CA ARG A 369 -10.68 3.00 -2.31
C ARG A 369 -11.53 1.77 -2.66
N GLN A 370 -11.37 1.24 -3.88
CA GLN A 370 -12.08 0.02 -4.31
C GLN A 370 -11.74 -1.17 -3.43
N GLN A 371 -10.48 -1.24 -3.00
CA GLN A 371 -9.97 -2.20 -2.02
C GLN A 371 -10.40 -1.91 -0.56
N GLY A 372 -11.21 -0.88 -0.34
CA GLY A 372 -11.51 -0.26 0.95
C GLY A 372 -10.40 0.65 1.46
N LYS A 373 -10.48 1.06 2.72
CA LYS A 373 -9.50 1.93 3.40
C LYS A 373 -8.21 1.21 3.79
N ARG A 374 -8.05 -0.07 3.42
CA ARG A 374 -6.88 -0.88 3.76
C ARG A 374 -5.57 -0.24 3.27
N PRO A 375 -4.48 -0.34 4.06
CA PRO A 375 -3.14 0.01 3.64
C PRO A 375 -2.71 -0.74 2.38
N VAL A 376 -2.02 -0.05 1.48
CA VAL A 376 -1.49 -0.63 0.24
C VAL A 376 0.03 -0.50 0.21
N SER A 377 0.74 -1.62 0.06
CA SER A 377 2.17 -1.60 -0.29
C SER A 377 2.37 -1.81 -1.78
N LEU A 378 3.28 -1.05 -2.37
CA LEU A 378 3.58 -1.07 -3.80
C LEU A 378 4.99 -1.61 -4.01
N ILE A 379 5.14 -2.62 -4.87
CA ILE A 379 6.45 -3.15 -5.27
C ILE A 379 6.54 -3.23 -6.78
N GLY A 380 7.64 -2.75 -7.34
CA GLY A 380 7.84 -2.79 -8.78
C GLY A 380 9.30 -2.73 -9.16
N PHE A 381 9.60 -3.25 -10.34
CA PHE A 381 10.94 -3.16 -10.93
C PHE A 381 10.89 -2.56 -12.33
N SER A 382 11.99 -1.94 -12.76
CA SER A 382 12.12 -1.32 -14.09
C SER A 382 10.94 -0.37 -14.39
N LEU A 383 10.28 -0.48 -15.54
CA LEU A 383 9.13 0.36 -15.88
C LEU A 383 7.93 0.19 -14.93
N GLY A 384 7.84 -0.93 -14.21
CA GLY A 384 6.83 -1.13 -13.17
C GLY A 384 7.10 -0.27 -11.94
N ALA A 385 8.38 -0.07 -11.59
CA ALA A 385 8.78 0.93 -10.61
C ALA A 385 8.45 2.36 -11.09
N ARG A 386 8.59 2.63 -12.40
CA ARG A 386 8.17 3.91 -13.00
C ARG A 386 6.66 4.14 -12.93
N VAL A 387 5.83 3.11 -13.14
CA VAL A 387 4.37 3.19 -12.90
C VAL A 387 4.08 3.62 -11.47
N ILE A 388 4.75 3.02 -10.48
CA ILE A 388 4.57 3.36 -9.06
C ILE A 388 5.03 4.80 -8.79
N TYR A 389 6.18 5.21 -9.33
CA TYR A 389 6.67 6.59 -9.19
C TYR A 389 5.63 7.62 -9.64
N TYR A 390 5.06 7.47 -10.84
CA TYR A 390 4.02 8.39 -11.32
C TYR A 390 2.70 8.27 -10.56
N CYS A 391 2.38 7.09 -10.03
CA CYS A 391 1.25 6.90 -9.12
C CYS A 391 1.43 7.74 -7.84
N LEU A 392 2.61 7.70 -7.21
CA LEU A 392 2.90 8.50 -6.02
C LEU A 392 2.90 9.99 -6.31
N GLN A 393 3.46 10.40 -7.46
CA GLN A 393 3.47 11.80 -7.86
C GLN A 393 2.03 12.35 -8.06
N GLU A 394 1.15 11.55 -8.65
CA GLU A 394 -0.27 11.89 -8.81
C GLU A 394 -0.98 11.96 -7.45
N LEU A 395 -0.77 10.98 -6.58
CA LEU A 395 -1.33 11.00 -5.22
C LEU A 395 -0.84 12.19 -4.39
N ALA A 396 0.42 12.61 -4.57
CA ALA A 396 1.03 13.73 -3.86
C ALA A 396 0.58 15.11 -4.36
N SER A 397 -0.02 15.16 -5.56
CA SER A 397 -0.51 16.41 -6.15
C SER A 397 -1.90 16.78 -5.63
N ASP A 398 -2.66 15.79 -5.13
CA ASP A 398 -4.03 15.96 -4.66
C ASP A 398 -4.14 15.82 -3.13
N GLN A 399 -5.01 16.63 -2.51
CA GLN A 399 -5.30 16.54 -1.08
C GLN A 399 -6.17 15.32 -0.74
N GLY A 400 -5.95 14.69 0.42
CA GLY A 400 -6.77 13.57 0.91
C GLY A 400 -6.30 12.18 0.46
N SER A 401 -5.12 12.09 -0.16
CA SER A 401 -4.47 10.82 -0.53
C SER A 401 -3.60 10.24 0.59
N GLU A 402 -3.48 10.94 1.72
CA GLU A 402 -2.72 10.49 2.88
C GLU A 402 -3.32 9.20 3.47
N GLY A 403 -2.45 8.30 3.94
CA GLY A 403 -2.90 7.03 4.53
C GLY A 403 -3.39 5.98 3.52
N VAL A 404 -3.18 6.20 2.21
CA VAL A 404 -3.40 5.17 1.17
C VAL A 404 -2.24 4.19 1.11
N VAL A 405 -1.04 4.74 0.92
CA VAL A 405 0.17 3.97 0.64
C VAL A 405 0.97 3.78 1.93
N GLU A 406 1.32 2.53 2.22
CA GLU A 406 2.11 2.14 3.37
C GLU A 406 3.60 2.15 3.03
N ASP A 407 4.05 1.14 2.29
CA ASP A 407 5.45 0.98 1.90
C ASP A 407 5.58 0.90 0.39
N VAL A 408 6.71 1.37 -0.12
CA VAL A 408 7.03 1.37 -1.54
C VAL A 408 8.40 0.76 -1.75
N VAL A 409 8.51 -0.19 -2.68
CA VAL A 409 9.78 -0.80 -3.09
C VAL A 409 9.95 -0.63 -4.61
N LEU A 410 10.97 0.12 -5.00
CA LEU A 410 11.30 0.45 -6.39
C LEU A 410 12.66 -0.15 -6.73
N LEU A 411 12.71 -1.00 -7.75
CA LEU A 411 13.95 -1.67 -8.15
C LEU A 411 14.34 -1.24 -9.56
N GLY A 412 15.52 -0.64 -9.73
CA GLY A 412 16.03 -0.23 -11.04
C GLY A 412 15.11 0.76 -11.75
N ALA A 413 14.54 1.73 -11.02
CA ALA A 413 13.52 2.63 -11.56
C ALA A 413 14.09 3.62 -12.61
N PRO A 414 13.58 3.62 -13.86
CA PRO A 414 14.00 4.57 -14.90
C PRO A 414 13.29 5.92 -14.71
N VAL A 415 13.58 6.60 -13.60
CA VAL A 415 12.96 7.88 -13.21
C VAL A 415 14.00 8.87 -12.71
N ASP A 416 13.62 10.14 -12.69
CA ASP A 416 14.46 11.22 -12.21
C ASP A 416 14.74 11.08 -10.70
N GLY A 417 16.00 11.25 -10.32
CA GLY A 417 16.47 11.24 -8.94
C GLY A 417 16.34 12.60 -8.23
N SER A 418 15.69 13.60 -8.82
CA SER A 418 15.62 14.96 -8.26
C SER A 418 14.91 15.04 -6.90
N GLU A 419 15.62 15.60 -5.91
CA GLU A 419 15.20 15.63 -4.49
C GLU A 419 13.77 16.16 -4.29
N LYS A 420 13.41 17.26 -4.98
CA LYS A 420 12.10 17.92 -4.86
C LYS A 420 10.90 17.04 -5.22
N ALA A 421 11.06 16.08 -6.13
CA ALA A 421 9.98 15.16 -6.48
C ALA A 421 9.80 14.11 -5.38
N TRP A 422 10.90 13.54 -4.91
CA TRP A 422 10.92 12.54 -3.84
C TRP A 422 10.43 13.08 -2.49
N GLU A 423 10.78 14.32 -2.13
CA GLU A 423 10.25 14.99 -0.93
C GLU A 423 8.72 15.08 -0.94
N ARG A 424 8.12 15.39 -2.10
CA ARG A 424 6.66 15.48 -2.23
C ARG A 424 6.00 14.11 -2.13
N MET A 425 6.56 13.12 -2.81
CA MET A 425 6.03 11.74 -2.77
C MET A 425 6.15 11.12 -1.38
N ALA A 426 7.22 11.42 -0.64
CA ALA A 426 7.42 10.93 0.73
C ALA A 426 6.28 11.33 1.68
N LYS A 427 5.60 12.47 1.45
CA LYS A 427 4.48 12.91 2.29
C LYS A 427 3.24 12.01 2.22
N VAL A 428 3.04 11.32 1.10
CA VAL A 428 1.89 10.44 0.89
C VAL A 428 2.13 9.04 1.44
N VAL A 429 3.39 8.62 1.49
CA VAL A 429 3.80 7.30 1.96
C VAL A 429 3.93 7.35 3.48
N ALA A 430 3.17 6.50 4.17
CA ALA A 430 3.17 6.45 5.63
C ALA A 430 4.44 5.79 6.19
N GLY A 431 4.95 4.77 5.51
CA GLY A 431 6.10 3.97 5.91
C GLY A 431 7.36 4.34 5.14
N LYS A 432 8.01 3.34 4.55
CA LYS A 432 9.32 3.46 3.89
C LYS A 432 9.19 3.47 2.36
N ILE A 433 10.08 4.21 1.71
CA ILE A 433 10.32 4.15 0.27
C ILE A 433 11.70 3.56 0.05
N VAL A 434 11.77 2.33 -0.44
CA VAL A 434 13.02 1.65 -0.76
C VAL A 434 13.37 1.87 -2.24
N ASN A 435 14.52 2.49 -2.49
CA ASN A 435 15.13 2.60 -3.80
C ASN A 435 16.26 1.58 -3.93
N GLY A 436 15.97 0.46 -4.60
CA GLY A 436 16.96 -0.53 -5.00
C GLY A 436 17.61 -0.12 -6.31
N TYR A 437 18.87 0.28 -6.28
CA TYR A 437 19.61 0.76 -7.45
C TYR A 437 20.78 -0.18 -7.78
N SER A 438 21.20 -0.23 -9.04
CA SER A 438 22.42 -0.93 -9.46
C SER A 438 23.26 -0.01 -10.32
N ARG A 439 24.50 0.24 -9.86
CA ARG A 439 25.47 1.07 -10.57
C ARG A 439 25.96 0.39 -11.86
N GLY A 440 25.88 -0.93 -11.89
CA GLY A 440 26.30 -1.77 -13.02
C GLY A 440 25.22 -2.03 -14.05
N ASP A 441 24.02 -1.46 -13.92
CA ASP A 441 22.94 -1.65 -14.91
C ASP A 441 23.26 -0.89 -16.20
N TRP A 442 24.02 -1.55 -17.08
CA TRP A 442 24.45 -0.97 -18.36
C TRP A 442 23.27 -0.67 -19.27
N LEU A 443 22.21 -1.49 -19.22
CA LEU A 443 21.04 -1.34 -20.07
C LEU A 443 20.29 -0.06 -19.73
N LEU A 444 20.02 0.15 -18.43
CA LEU A 444 19.43 1.40 -17.96
C LEU A 444 20.37 2.59 -18.17
N GLY A 445 21.66 2.42 -17.87
CA GLY A 445 22.69 3.45 -18.07
C GLY A 445 22.80 3.92 -19.51
N PHE A 446 22.60 3.02 -20.48
CA PHE A 446 22.70 3.33 -21.89
C PHE A 446 21.39 3.86 -22.47
N LEU A 447 20.27 3.13 -22.32
CA LEU A 447 18.97 3.51 -22.89
C LEU A 447 18.42 4.79 -22.28
N TYR A 448 18.71 5.06 -21.00
CA TYR A 448 18.24 6.28 -20.36
C TYR A 448 19.11 7.48 -20.70
N ARG A 449 20.44 7.31 -20.86
CA ARG A 449 21.33 8.41 -21.28
C ARG A 449 21.13 8.81 -22.75
N SER A 450 20.74 7.88 -23.63
CA SER A 450 20.43 8.20 -25.03
C SER A 450 19.10 8.93 -25.18
N SER A 451 18.10 8.65 -24.32
CA SER A 451 16.73 9.15 -24.46
C SER A 451 16.37 10.31 -23.52
N ALA A 452 17.00 10.44 -22.35
CA ALA A 452 16.73 11.47 -21.36
C ALA A 452 18.03 12.20 -20.99
N ALA A 453 18.10 13.50 -21.25
CA ALA A 453 19.21 14.40 -20.90
C ALA A 453 19.32 14.66 -19.37
N GLN A 454 19.03 13.66 -18.54
CA GLN A 454 18.99 13.75 -17.08
C GLN A 454 20.20 13.04 -16.48
N LEU A 455 20.94 13.76 -15.63
CA LEU A 455 22.20 13.30 -15.04
C LEU A 455 22.02 12.33 -13.86
N SER A 456 20.85 12.34 -13.20
CA SER A 456 20.56 11.52 -12.01
C SER A 456 19.36 10.59 -12.21
N VAL A 457 19.63 9.30 -12.42
CA VAL A 457 18.60 8.25 -12.55
C VAL A 457 18.50 7.47 -11.25
N ALA A 458 17.30 7.38 -10.66
CA ALA A 458 17.08 6.71 -9.38
C ALA A 458 17.46 5.22 -9.39
N GLY A 459 17.28 4.53 -10.53
CA GLY A 459 17.67 3.12 -10.68
C GLY A 459 19.18 2.87 -10.78
N LEU A 460 20.00 3.91 -10.98
CA LEU A 460 21.47 3.80 -11.11
C LEU A 460 22.23 4.39 -9.92
N HIS A 461 21.60 5.32 -9.20
CA HIS A 461 22.24 6.11 -8.15
C HIS A 461 21.33 6.22 -6.93
N PRO A 462 21.91 6.40 -5.73
CA PRO A 462 21.11 6.70 -4.54
C PRO A 462 20.41 8.06 -4.70
N ILE A 463 19.20 8.16 -4.16
CA ILE A 463 18.46 9.41 -4.04
C ILE A 463 19.01 10.16 -2.82
N ASN A 464 19.64 11.31 -3.04
CA ASN A 464 20.29 12.07 -1.99
C ASN A 464 19.29 12.97 -1.26
N ILE A 465 18.58 12.45 -0.27
CA ILE A 465 17.56 13.19 0.49
C ILE A 465 17.79 13.02 1.99
N GLN A 466 17.42 14.04 2.78
CA GLN A 466 17.52 13.99 4.24
C GLN A 466 16.36 13.25 4.94
N ASP A 467 15.33 12.85 4.18
CA ASP A 467 14.16 12.16 4.72
C ASP A 467 14.49 10.70 5.06
N GLN A 468 14.37 10.35 6.36
CA GLN A 468 14.68 9.02 6.89
C GLN A 468 13.77 7.90 6.35
N ARG A 469 12.64 8.25 5.71
CA ARG A 469 11.73 7.28 5.08
C ARG A 469 12.27 6.74 3.76
N ILE A 470 13.19 7.45 3.10
CA ILE A 470 13.77 7.01 1.83
C ILE A 470 15.05 6.22 2.11
N ILE A 471 15.01 4.93 1.78
CA ILE A 471 16.11 3.98 2.02
C ILE A 471 16.70 3.59 0.67
N ASN A 472 17.96 3.92 0.46
CA ASN A 472 18.69 3.52 -0.74
C ASN A 472 19.42 2.19 -0.49
N VAL A 473 19.18 1.20 -1.35
CA VAL A 473 19.81 -0.12 -1.27
C VAL A 473 20.60 -0.37 -2.56
N ASP A 474 21.90 -0.57 -2.44
CA ASP A 474 22.76 -0.93 -3.57
C ASP A 474 22.66 -2.43 -3.85
N LEU A 475 22.16 -2.78 -5.03
CA LEU A 475 21.94 -4.15 -5.49
C LEU A 475 23.02 -4.59 -6.50
N SER A 476 24.07 -3.80 -6.71
CA SER A 476 25.11 -4.08 -7.71
C SER A 476 25.85 -5.40 -7.46
N SER A 477 25.94 -5.85 -6.21
CA SER A 477 26.57 -7.13 -5.86
C SER A 477 25.67 -8.34 -6.09
N VAL A 478 24.35 -8.14 -6.11
CA VAL A 478 23.35 -9.20 -6.32
C VAL A 478 23.05 -9.35 -7.80
N VAL A 479 23.16 -8.27 -8.57
CA VAL A 479 22.79 -8.24 -9.98
C VAL A 479 24.00 -7.89 -10.85
N SER A 480 24.60 -8.90 -11.47
CA SER A 480 25.87 -8.78 -12.20
C SER A 480 25.78 -8.14 -13.60
N GLN A 481 24.58 -7.95 -14.18
CA GLN A 481 24.44 -7.42 -15.56
C GLN A 481 23.28 -6.42 -15.76
N SER A 482 22.07 -6.63 -15.23
CA SER A 482 20.97 -5.63 -15.23
C SER A 482 19.84 -6.06 -14.29
N LEU A 483 19.26 -5.13 -13.51
CA LEU A 483 18.13 -5.38 -12.60
C LEU A 483 16.88 -5.81 -13.36
N CYS A 484 16.79 -5.43 -14.63
CA CYS A 484 15.77 -5.95 -15.53
C CYS A 484 15.86 -7.48 -15.64
N LEU A 485 17.05 -8.08 -15.79
CA LEU A 485 17.19 -9.47 -16.26
C LEU A 485 17.22 -10.55 -15.16
N LYS A 486 17.31 -10.16 -13.88
CA LYS A 486 17.49 -11.09 -12.74
C LYS A 486 16.65 -10.71 -11.51
N SER A 487 15.40 -10.31 -11.71
CA SER A 487 14.46 -10.02 -10.61
C SER A 487 14.27 -11.20 -9.65
N ASP A 488 14.51 -12.44 -10.09
CA ASP A 488 14.35 -13.65 -9.28
C ASP A 488 15.48 -13.89 -8.27
N GLU A 489 16.68 -13.34 -8.50
CA GLU A 489 17.83 -13.53 -7.59
C GLU A 489 17.76 -12.58 -6.37
N VAL A 490 17.01 -11.49 -6.50
CA VAL A 490 16.66 -10.66 -5.36
C VAL A 490 15.59 -11.42 -4.59
N HIS A 491 15.93 -11.94 -3.40
CA HIS A 491 14.93 -12.42 -2.44
C HIS A 491 14.05 -11.24 -2.00
N LEU A 492 13.04 -10.93 -2.80
CA LEU A 492 12.10 -9.82 -2.62
C LEU A 492 11.41 -9.89 -1.24
N GLY A 493 11.19 -11.10 -0.72
CA GLY A 493 10.72 -11.31 0.65
C GLY A 493 11.63 -10.68 1.71
N LYS A 494 12.96 -10.70 1.57
CA LYS A 494 13.87 -10.06 2.53
C LYS A 494 13.79 -8.53 2.49
N LEU A 495 13.57 -7.94 1.31
CA LEU A 495 13.40 -6.49 1.15
C LEU A 495 12.04 -6.01 1.68
N LYS A 496 11.00 -6.86 1.66
CA LYS A 496 9.69 -6.57 2.25
C LYS A 496 9.72 -6.48 3.79
N HIS A 497 10.62 -7.22 4.43
CA HIS A 497 10.72 -7.28 5.90
C HIS A 497 11.85 -6.42 6.51
N SER A 498 12.70 -5.79 5.68
CA SER A 498 13.78 -4.88 6.13
C SER A 498 13.28 -3.43 6.18
#